data_AF-A0A2N6ASX7-F1
#
_entry.id   AF-A0A2N6ASX7-F1
#
_cell.length_a   1.000
_cell.length_b   1.000
_cell.length_c   1.000
_cell.angle_alpha   90.00
_cell.angle_beta   90.00
_cell.angle_gamma   90.00
#
_symmetry.space_group_name_H-M   'P 1'
#
loop_
_entity.id
_entity.type
_entity.pdbx_description
1 polymer ?
#
loop_
_entity_poly.entity_id
_entity_poly.type
_entity_poly.pdbx_seq_one_letter_code
_entity_poly.pdbx_strand_id
1 'polypeptide(L)' 'MHHLKSTIFKAGLNSLYYTGAYRALAPAWQGMGAILMLHHVRPGADAERKTRFAPNGILEVSPEFLDAVIRRIRAKN' A
#
# COMPACT_ATOMS: atom_id res chain seq x y z
N MET A 1 -0.19 -29.81 8.99
CA MET A 1 -1.43 -29.03 9.22
C MET A 1 -1.31 -27.54 8.86
N HIS A 2 -0.12 -26.92 8.84
CA HIS A 2 0.07 -25.50 8.46
C HIS A 2 -0.36 -25.17 7.02
N HIS A 3 -0.06 -26.06 6.06
CA HIS A 3 -0.39 -25.86 4.64
C HIS A 3 -1.89 -25.89 4.34
N LEU A 4 -2.68 -26.68 5.06
CA LEU A 4 -4.13 -26.77 4.82
C LEU A 4 -4.82 -25.43 5.13
N LYS A 5 -4.39 -24.76 6.21
CA LYS A 5 -4.90 -23.43 6.57
C LYS A 5 -4.58 -22.40 5.50
N SER A 6 -3.33 -22.34 5.03
CA SER A 6 -2.93 -21.37 4.01
C SER A 6 -3.61 -21.64 2.66
N THR A 7 -3.86 -22.90 2.30
CA THR A 7 -4.63 -23.26 1.11
C THR A 7 -6.07 -22.75 1.20
N ILE A 8 -6.73 -22.92 2.35
CA ILE A 8 -8.11 -22.42 2.55
C ILE A 8 -8.16 -20.89 2.47
N PHE A 9 -7.24 -20.18 3.14
CA PHE A 9 -7.16 -18.73 3.06
C PHE A 9 -6.90 -18.24 1.62
N LYS A 10 -5.97 -18.89 0.92
CA LYS A 10 -5.66 -18.55 -0.48
C LYS A 10 -6.88 -18.76 -1.38
N ALA A 11 -7.60 -19.86 -1.22
CA ALA A 11 -8.82 -20.13 -1.98
C ALA A 11 -9.88 -19.05 -1.72
N GLY A 12 -10.15 -18.72 -0.45
CA GLY A 12 -11.13 -17.68 -0.09
C GLY A 12 -10.76 -16.30 -0.63
N LEU A 13 -9.51 -15.86 -0.47
CA LEU A 13 -9.03 -14.57 -0.98
C LEU A 13 -9.07 -14.50 -2.51
N ASN A 14 -8.71 -15.59 -3.20
CA ASN A 14 -8.80 -15.67 -4.65
C ASN A 14 -10.26 -15.59 -5.11
N SER A 15 -11.17 -16.30 -4.46
CA SER A 15 -12.61 -16.22 -4.79
C SER A 15 -13.12 -14.80 -4.63
N LEU A 16 -12.78 -14.10 -3.53
CA LEU A 16 -13.13 -12.69 -3.34
C LEU A 16 -12.58 -11.82 -4.49
N TYR A 17 -11.31 -12.00 -4.85
CA TYR A 17 -10.64 -11.23 -5.91
C TYR A 17 -11.29 -11.45 -7.29
N TYR A 18 -11.41 -12.71 -7.73
CA TYR A 18 -11.90 -13.04 -9.08
C TYR A 18 -13.39 -12.76 -9.26
N THR A 19 -14.19 -12.87 -8.20
CA THR A 19 -15.63 -12.53 -8.25
C THR A 19 -15.90 -11.03 -8.07
N GLY A 20 -14.92 -10.28 -7.55
CA GLY A 20 -15.13 -8.90 -7.14
C GLY A 20 -16.02 -8.74 -5.90
N ALA A 21 -16.38 -9.82 -5.21
CA ALA A 21 -17.26 -9.79 -4.03
C ALA A 21 -16.76 -8.83 -2.93
N TYR A 22 -15.44 -8.66 -2.79
CA TYR A 22 -14.85 -7.70 -1.86
C TYR A 22 -15.28 -6.24 -2.13
N ARG A 23 -15.60 -5.87 -3.38
CA ARG A 23 -16.12 -4.54 -3.73
C ARG A 23 -17.60 -4.39 -3.38
N ALA A 24 -18.39 -5.43 -3.66
CA ALA A 24 -19.81 -5.45 -3.34
C ALA A 24 -20.06 -5.40 -1.82
N LEU A 25 -19.20 -6.05 -1.05
CA LEU A 25 -19.26 -6.09 0.41
C LEU A 25 -18.60 -4.88 1.08
N ALA A 26 -17.85 -4.07 0.33
CA ALA A 26 -17.13 -2.91 0.86
C ALA A 26 -18.03 -1.95 1.65
N PRO A 27 -19.25 -1.58 1.21
CA PRO A 27 -20.09 -0.64 1.98
C PRO A 27 -20.40 -1.10 3.42
N ALA A 28 -20.45 -2.41 3.67
CA ALA A 28 -20.75 -2.96 4.99
C ALA A 28 -19.50 -3.22 5.84
N TRP A 29 -18.36 -3.53 5.21
CA TRP A 29 -17.17 -4.04 5.91
C TRP A 29 -15.88 -3.23 5.68
N GLN A 30 -15.89 -2.20 4.82
CA GLN A 30 -14.71 -1.37 4.59
C GLN A 30 -14.43 -0.43 5.77
N GLY A 31 -13.16 -0.11 5.98
CA GLY A 31 -12.74 0.88 6.97
C GLY A 31 -13.17 2.30 6.59
N MET A 32 -13.06 3.23 7.54
CA MET A 32 -13.47 4.64 7.37
C MET A 32 -12.47 5.51 6.59
N GLY A 33 -11.35 4.96 6.13
CA GLY A 33 -10.31 5.75 5.48
C GLY A 33 -9.04 4.96 5.19
N ALA A 34 -7.92 5.68 5.05
CA ALA A 34 -6.61 5.13 4.72
C ALA A 34 -5.58 5.40 5.82
N ILE A 35 -4.73 4.43 6.12
CA ILE A 35 -3.55 4.57 6.99
C ILE A 35 -2.32 4.51 6.09
N LEU A 36 -1.50 5.56 6.12
CA LEU A 36 -0.23 5.62 5.40
C LEU A 36 0.91 5.33 6.36
N MET A 37 1.75 4.36 6.01
CA MET A 37 2.97 4.02 6.74
C MET A 37 4.16 4.31 5.83
N LEU A 38 4.89 5.37 6.15
CA LEU A 38 6.02 5.89 5.39
C LEU A 38 7.20 5.99 6.35
N HIS A 39 8.41 5.66 5.89
CA HIS A 39 9.59 5.79 6.75
C HIS A 39 10.13 7.22 6.68
N HIS A 40 10.48 7.71 5.50
CA HIS A 40 10.90 9.11 5.32
C HIS A 40 10.27 9.75 4.07
N VAL A 41 9.95 11.03 4.21
CA VAL A 41 9.53 11.90 3.09
C VAL A 41 10.61 12.96 2.92
N ARG A 42 11.34 12.93 1.81
CA ARG A 42 12.45 13.87 1.56
C ARG A 42 12.64 14.15 0.07
N PRO A 43 13.18 15.32 -0.31
CA PRO A 43 13.50 15.60 -1.71
C PRO A 43 14.35 14.48 -2.32
N GLY A 44 14.00 14.09 -3.55
CA GLY A 44 14.54 12.92 -4.23
C GLY A 44 16.04 13.06 -4.48
N ALA A 45 16.83 12.51 -3.57
CA ALA A 45 18.29 12.55 -3.54
C ALA A 45 18.87 13.96 -3.60
N ASP A 46 19.27 14.46 -2.43
CA ASP A 46 20.48 15.28 -2.34
C ASP A 46 21.51 14.62 -3.28
N ALA A 47 22.03 15.33 -4.29
CA ALA A 47 22.93 14.75 -5.29
C ALA A 47 24.12 14.02 -4.62
N GLU A 48 24.48 14.47 -3.42
CA GLU A 48 25.49 13.91 -2.52
C GLU A 48 25.12 12.55 -1.88
N ARG A 49 23.83 12.21 -1.82
CA ARG A 49 23.35 10.96 -1.21
C ARG A 49 23.17 9.85 -2.23
N LYS A 50 22.93 10.18 -3.50
CA LYS A 50 23.00 9.23 -4.63
C LYS A 50 24.40 8.61 -4.78
N THR A 51 25.43 9.32 -4.35
CA THR A 51 26.83 8.86 -4.42
C THR A 51 27.26 8.09 -3.16
N ARG A 52 26.43 8.02 -2.11
CA ARG A 52 26.73 7.33 -0.84
C ARG A 52 25.86 6.10 -0.67
N PHE A 53 26.42 5.03 -0.11
CA PHE A 53 25.69 3.80 0.22
C PHE A 53 24.47 4.10 1.10
N ALA A 54 23.27 3.73 0.62
CA ALA A 54 21.98 4.03 1.24
C ALA A 54 21.11 2.76 1.30
N PRO A 55 21.36 1.84 2.26
CA PRO A 55 20.70 0.53 2.29
C PRO A 55 19.17 0.61 2.44
N ASN A 56 18.69 1.67 3.08
CA ASN A 56 17.26 1.91 3.32
C ASN A 56 16.65 2.93 2.36
N GLY A 57 17.33 3.27 1.25
CA GLY A 57 16.82 4.26 0.29
C GLY A 57 15.47 3.89 -0.33
N ILE A 58 15.14 2.60 -0.40
CA ILE A 58 13.83 2.11 -0.88
C ILE A 58 12.65 2.49 0.04
N LEU A 59 12.92 2.87 1.29
CA LEU A 59 11.89 3.20 2.28
C LEU A 59 11.46 4.68 2.22
N GLU A 60 11.95 5.41 1.23
CA GLU A 60 11.80 6.85 1.13
C GLU A 60 10.94 7.24 -0.05
N VAL A 61 10.16 8.30 0.13
CA VAL A 61 9.33 8.88 -0.91
C VAL A 61 9.60 10.36 -1.03
N SER A 62 9.35 10.91 -2.22
CA SER A 62 9.44 12.36 -2.42
C SER A 62 8.19 13.07 -1.89
N PRO A 63 8.28 14.38 -1.58
CA PRO A 63 7.11 15.19 -1.23
C PRO A 63 6.04 15.17 -2.33
N GLU A 64 6.45 15.19 -3.60
CA GLU A 64 5.54 15.17 -4.76
C GLU A 64 4.79 13.85 -4.87
N PHE A 65 5.46 12.73 -4.57
CA PHE A 65 4.82 11.43 -4.49
C PHE A 65 3.76 11.40 -3.38
N LEU A 66 4.08 11.93 -2.21
CA LEU A 66 3.12 12.00 -1.10
C LEU A 66 1.90 12.87 -1.45
N ASP A 67 2.10 14.04 -2.07
CA ASP A 67 1.00 14.89 -2.50
C ASP A 67 0.09 14.16 -3.50
N ALA A 68 0.68 13.47 -4.48
CA ALA A 68 -0.07 12.67 -5.45
C ALA A 68 -0.89 11.56 -4.78
N VAL A 69 -0.34 10.86 -3.79
CA VAL A 69 -1.04 9.82 -3.02
C VAL A 69 -2.22 10.42 -2.24
N ILE A 70 -2.01 11.54 -1.55
CA ILE A 70 -3.07 12.20 -0.77
C ILE A 70 -4.22 12.64 -1.69
N ARG A 71 -3.91 13.30 -2.82
CA ARG A 71 -4.92 13.71 -3.80
C ARG A 71 -5.69 12.51 -4.35
N ARG A 72 -5.00 11.42 -4.65
CA ARG A 72 -5.60 10.19 -5.16
C ARG A 72 -6.58 9.58 -4.16
N ILE A 73 -6.22 9.54 -2.88
CA ILE A 73 -7.08 8.99 -1.81
C ILE A 73 -8.32 9.87 -1.63
N ARG A 74 -8.15 11.20 -1.56
CA ARG A 74 -9.26 12.14 -1.43
C ARG A 74 -10.25 12.13 -2.61
N ALA A 75 -9.80 11.74 -3.80
CA ALA A 75 -10.67 11.62 -4.97
C ALA A 75 -11.48 10.30 -5.01
N LYS A 76 -11.19 9.35 -4.11
CA LYS A 76 -11.82 8.01 -4.08
C LYS A 76 -12.61 7.71 -2.82
N ASN A 77 -12.42 8.52 -1.77
CA ASN A 77 -13.24 8.54 -0.57
C ASN A 77 -14.30 9.62 -0.72
#